data_AF-A0A3S5JL55-F1
#
_entry.id   AF-A0A3S5JL55-F1
#
_cell.length_a   1.000
_cell.length_b   1.000
_cell.length_c   1.000
_cell.angle_alpha   90.00
_cell.angle_beta   90.00
_cell.angle_gamma   90.00
#
_symmetry.space_group_name_H-M   'P 1'
#
loop_
_entity.id
_entity.type
_entity.pdbx_description
1 polymer ?
#
loop_
_entity_poly.entity_id
_entity_poly.type
_entity_poly.pdbx_seq_one_letter_code
_entity_poly.pdbx_strand_id
1 'polypeptide(L)'
;MQSRSEFHNSVQQPDLQALMVAATAAKTGDAEGREQLLAAVTWGAFCCPVAMGGIIDTIALAWLGRGTVQNWPNVLPTGQLDEGFWNAFWTVIDEKSFDAISITEAVASLGGAVDPQLLEISEAAARDHPGAASALMRPVPGRTQIETLEGLPQGSLGHRLHQMVVDNGYDLEVLDREAIQLSALPQALQYLNVRILQMHDVWHLVAGYETSGSHEIAISAFQLAQFGHNYSAMFLAVVLMKSHQNQPQGFGLLMQLITEAWLHGRETPALMDIEWEQEWPNSIESIRKKYDIRPYASVLPRNLLEILSGTSFWQRLGLVIKMGWMARRLRRGEYLQSAV
;
A
#
# COMPACT_ATOMS: atom_id res chain seq x y z
N MET A 1 -14.85 -14.55 -10.81
CA MET A 1 -15.18 -13.27 -11.43
C MET A 1 -16.51 -13.39 -12.10
N GLN A 2 -17.48 -12.63 -11.61
CA GLN A 2 -18.56 -12.10 -12.44
C GLN A 2 -18.01 -11.49 -13.74
N SER A 3 -18.89 -11.23 -14.71
CA SER A 3 -18.50 -10.52 -15.94
C SER A 3 -17.93 -9.14 -15.62
N ARG A 4 -17.10 -8.58 -16.52
CA ARG A 4 -16.53 -7.23 -16.32
C ARG A 4 -17.61 -6.18 -16.10
N SER A 5 -18.73 -6.28 -16.82
CA SER A 5 -19.87 -5.37 -16.68
C SER A 5 -20.57 -5.48 -15.33
N GLU A 6 -20.75 -6.71 -14.81
CA GLU A 6 -21.28 -6.91 -13.46
C GLU A 6 -20.32 -6.34 -12.40
N PHE A 7 -19.01 -6.55 -12.56
CA PHE A 7 -18.01 -5.95 -11.68
C PHE A 7 -18.07 -4.42 -11.71
N HIS A 8 -18.15 -3.79 -12.89
CA HIS A 8 -18.31 -2.34 -13.04
C HIS A 8 -19.51 -1.82 -12.24
N ASN A 9 -20.66 -2.47 -12.36
CA ASN A 9 -21.88 -2.09 -11.65
C ASN A 9 -21.78 -2.31 -10.13
N SER A 10 -20.89 -3.20 -9.69
CA SER A 10 -20.65 -3.44 -8.26
C SER A 10 -19.73 -2.39 -7.61
N VAL A 11 -18.96 -1.63 -8.39
CA VAL A 11 -18.02 -0.61 -7.90
C VAL A 11 -18.76 0.65 -7.48
N GLN A 12 -19.19 0.67 -6.23
CA GLN A 12 -19.95 1.74 -5.60
C GLN A 12 -19.62 1.83 -4.11
N GLN A 13 -20.15 2.86 -3.42
CA GLN A 13 -20.00 3.01 -1.97
C GLN A 13 -20.48 1.74 -1.26
N PRO A 14 -19.61 1.05 -0.49
CA PRO A 14 -20.00 -0.18 0.19
C PRO A 14 -20.83 0.11 1.44
N ASP A 15 -21.72 -0.83 1.78
CA ASP A 15 -22.21 -0.94 3.15
C ASP A 15 -21.12 -1.61 4.00
N LEU A 16 -20.62 -0.93 5.04
CA LEU A 16 -19.47 -1.42 5.80
C LEU A 16 -19.80 -2.69 6.61
N GLN A 17 -21.06 -2.88 7.00
CA GLN A 17 -21.48 -4.09 7.70
C GLN A 17 -21.47 -5.30 6.75
N ALA A 18 -21.99 -5.14 5.53
CA ALA A 18 -21.89 -6.13 4.47
C ALA A 18 -20.42 -6.38 4.08
N LEU A 19 -19.60 -5.33 4.01
CA LEU A 19 -18.16 -5.46 3.70
C LEU A 19 -17.42 -6.29 4.75
N MET A 20 -17.74 -6.14 6.04
CA MET A 20 -17.18 -6.96 7.11
C MET A 20 -17.56 -8.45 6.94
N VAL A 21 -18.81 -8.74 6.56
CA VAL A 21 -19.27 -10.10 6.26
C VAL A 21 -18.53 -10.65 5.03
N ALA A 22 -18.40 -9.85 3.98
CA ALA A 22 -17.67 -10.19 2.77
C ALA A 22 -16.20 -10.50 3.04
N ALA A 23 -15.55 -9.73 3.93
CA ALA A 23 -14.17 -9.98 4.34
C ALA A 23 -14.02 -11.34 5.03
N THR A 24 -14.95 -11.69 5.92
CA THR A 24 -14.98 -12.99 6.58
C THR A 24 -15.20 -14.13 5.59
N ALA A 25 -16.14 -13.96 4.65
CA ALA A 25 -16.41 -14.93 3.60
C ALA A 25 -15.18 -15.12 2.67
N ALA A 26 -14.60 -14.02 2.20
CA ALA A 26 -13.42 -14.00 1.34
C ALA A 26 -12.22 -14.71 2.00
N LYS A 27 -12.02 -14.53 3.30
CA LYS A 27 -10.99 -15.22 4.09
C LYS A 27 -11.15 -16.74 4.05
N THR A 28 -12.39 -17.23 4.07
CA THR A 28 -12.71 -18.66 3.95
C THR A 28 -12.63 -19.21 2.51
N GLY A 29 -12.34 -18.35 1.53
CA GLY A 29 -12.20 -18.71 0.13
C GLY A 29 -13.45 -18.49 -0.72
N ASP A 30 -14.46 -17.80 -0.20
CA ASP A 30 -15.66 -17.44 -0.96
C ASP A 30 -15.34 -16.46 -2.10
N ALA A 31 -15.92 -16.69 -3.28
CA ALA A 31 -15.64 -15.90 -4.47
C ALA A 31 -16.40 -14.58 -4.50
N GLU A 32 -17.65 -14.58 -4.06
CA GLU A 32 -18.50 -13.39 -4.04
C GLU A 32 -17.98 -12.38 -3.03
N GLY A 33 -17.60 -12.83 -1.84
CA GLY A 33 -16.95 -12.01 -0.83
C GLY A 33 -15.67 -11.36 -1.36
N ARG A 34 -14.84 -12.08 -2.12
CA ARG A 34 -13.64 -11.48 -2.75
C ARG A 34 -14.01 -10.37 -3.74
N GLU A 35 -15.05 -10.57 -4.55
CA GLU A 35 -15.50 -9.59 -5.53
C GLU A 35 -16.07 -8.34 -4.86
N GLN A 36 -16.80 -8.49 -3.74
CA GLN A 36 -17.27 -7.37 -2.93
C GLN A 36 -16.11 -6.57 -2.31
N LEU A 37 -15.06 -7.25 -1.82
CA LEU A 37 -13.85 -6.56 -1.35
C LEU A 37 -13.17 -5.76 -2.46
N LEU A 38 -13.03 -6.38 -3.64
CA LEU A 38 -12.41 -5.73 -4.80
C LEU A 38 -13.20 -4.50 -5.23
N ALA A 39 -14.53 -4.62 -5.34
CA ALA A 39 -15.39 -3.51 -5.72
C ALA A 39 -15.27 -2.33 -4.74
N ALA A 40 -15.27 -2.61 -3.44
CA ALA A 40 -15.09 -1.58 -2.41
C ALA A 40 -13.72 -0.88 -2.51
N VAL A 41 -12.63 -1.66 -2.63
CA VAL A 41 -11.27 -1.11 -2.73
C VAL A 41 -11.09 -0.33 -4.04
N THR A 42 -11.62 -0.82 -5.17
CA THR A 42 -11.59 -0.11 -6.44
C THR A 42 -12.37 1.21 -6.36
N TRP A 43 -13.55 1.21 -5.76
CA TRP A 43 -14.34 2.43 -5.59
C TRP A 43 -13.62 3.46 -4.71
N GLY A 44 -13.07 3.04 -3.57
CA GLY A 44 -12.32 3.96 -2.70
C GLY A 44 -11.05 4.50 -3.38
N ALA A 45 -10.33 3.67 -4.14
CA ALA A 45 -9.08 4.08 -4.78
C ALA A 45 -9.29 5.07 -5.93
N PHE A 46 -10.29 4.84 -6.78
CA PHE A 46 -10.47 5.56 -8.03
C PHE A 46 -11.66 6.54 -8.04
N CYS A 47 -12.56 6.48 -7.05
CA CYS A 47 -13.72 7.37 -6.95
C CYS A 47 -13.73 8.20 -5.67
N CYS A 48 -13.39 7.58 -4.53
CA CYS A 48 -13.57 8.19 -3.21
C CYS A 48 -12.37 7.95 -2.25
N PRO A 49 -11.23 8.63 -2.47
CA PRO A 49 -10.03 8.49 -1.63
C PRO A 49 -10.29 8.67 -0.13
N VAL A 50 -11.23 9.55 0.23
CA VAL A 50 -11.68 9.82 1.61
C VAL A 50 -12.19 8.53 2.30
N ALA A 51 -12.79 7.62 1.53
CA ALA A 51 -13.33 6.36 2.05
C ALA A 51 -12.27 5.30 2.38
N MET A 52 -11.06 5.41 1.85
CA MET A 52 -10.08 4.32 1.90
C MET A 52 -9.73 3.88 3.32
N GLY A 53 -9.61 4.83 4.26
CA GLY A 53 -9.39 4.52 5.66
C GLY A 53 -10.48 3.62 6.24
N GLY A 54 -11.75 3.98 6.04
CA GLY A 54 -12.90 3.21 6.52
C GLY A 54 -13.05 1.83 5.87
N ILE A 55 -12.76 1.73 4.57
CA ILE A 55 -12.77 0.46 3.82
C ILE A 55 -11.71 -0.49 4.39
N ILE A 56 -10.45 -0.06 4.46
CA ILE A 56 -9.36 -0.95 4.86
C ILE A 56 -9.40 -1.22 6.37
N ASP A 57 -9.79 -0.26 7.22
CA ASP A 57 -10.05 -0.52 8.65
C ASP A 57 -11.11 -1.62 8.79
N THR A 58 -12.25 -1.51 8.10
CA THR A 58 -13.33 -2.52 8.16
C THR A 58 -12.84 -3.90 7.74
N ILE A 59 -12.11 -3.97 6.61
CA ILE A 59 -11.58 -5.23 6.10
C ILE A 59 -10.54 -5.81 7.07
N ALA A 60 -9.60 -5.01 7.57
CA ALA A 60 -8.53 -5.45 8.47
C ALA A 60 -9.09 -5.94 9.81
N LEU A 61 -10.05 -5.21 10.39
CA LEU A 61 -10.75 -5.59 11.62
C LEU A 61 -11.42 -6.96 11.47
N ALA A 62 -12.18 -7.16 10.39
CA ALA A 62 -12.80 -8.45 10.07
C ALA A 62 -11.76 -9.56 9.89
N TRP A 63 -10.73 -9.29 9.09
CA TRP A 63 -9.74 -10.27 8.65
C TRP A 63 -8.88 -10.76 9.81
N LEU A 64 -8.47 -9.83 10.69
CA LEU A 64 -7.61 -10.09 11.85
C LEU A 64 -8.39 -10.43 13.12
N GLY A 65 -9.73 -10.38 13.08
CA GLY A 65 -10.58 -10.73 14.22
C GLY A 65 -10.56 -9.69 15.33
N ARG A 66 -10.39 -8.43 14.97
CA ARG A 66 -10.31 -7.31 15.91
C ARG A 66 -11.56 -6.46 15.74
N GLY A 67 -12.33 -6.27 16.81
CA GLY A 67 -13.29 -5.16 16.94
C GLY A 67 -14.52 -5.18 16.03
N THR A 68 -15.11 -4.00 15.88
CA THR A 68 -16.39 -3.74 15.21
C THR A 68 -16.25 -2.60 14.22
N VAL A 69 -17.10 -2.60 13.19
CA VAL A 69 -17.17 -1.56 12.16
C VAL A 69 -17.35 -0.17 12.76
N GLN A 70 -16.64 0.82 12.21
CA GLN A 70 -16.90 2.23 12.50
C GLN A 70 -17.91 2.78 11.50
N ASN A 71 -18.82 3.64 11.98
CA ASN A 71 -19.72 4.36 11.08
C ASN A 71 -18.95 5.43 10.32
N TRP A 72 -19.26 5.59 9.04
CA TRP A 72 -18.79 6.70 8.21
C TRP A 72 -19.98 7.52 7.68
N PRO A 73 -19.75 8.74 7.14
CA PRO A 73 -20.83 9.55 6.60
C PRO A 73 -21.67 8.81 5.56
N ASN A 74 -22.98 9.05 5.56
CA ASN A 74 -23.90 8.40 4.61
C ASN A 74 -23.61 8.78 3.15
N VAL A 75 -23.08 9.97 2.91
CA VAL A 75 -22.76 10.46 1.57
C VAL A 75 -21.30 10.90 1.58
N LEU A 76 -20.53 10.35 0.66
CA LEU A 76 -19.11 10.66 0.47
C LEU A 76 -18.89 11.27 -0.93
N PRO A 77 -17.95 12.22 -1.06
CA PRO A 77 -17.65 12.81 -2.36
C PRO A 77 -17.09 11.73 -3.28
N THR A 78 -17.65 11.61 -4.49
CA THR A 78 -17.42 10.45 -5.36
C THR A 78 -17.26 10.92 -6.81
N GLY A 79 -16.13 10.60 -7.42
CA GLY A 79 -15.92 10.70 -8.87
C GLY A 79 -16.57 9.55 -9.64
N GLN A 80 -16.71 9.71 -10.95
CA GLN A 80 -17.27 8.68 -11.84
C GLN A 80 -16.19 7.87 -12.55
N LEU A 81 -16.48 6.60 -12.83
CA LEU A 81 -15.63 5.74 -13.65
C LEU A 81 -16.33 5.50 -14.98
N ASP A 82 -15.88 6.19 -16.02
CA ASP A 82 -16.43 6.06 -17.36
C ASP A 82 -15.82 4.88 -18.13
N GLU A 83 -16.26 4.70 -19.38
CA GLU A 83 -15.74 3.64 -20.25
C GLU A 83 -14.22 3.81 -20.53
N GLY A 84 -13.72 5.05 -20.57
CA GLY A 84 -12.31 5.36 -20.76
C GLY A 84 -11.46 4.82 -19.60
N PHE A 85 -11.89 5.10 -18.36
CA PHE A 85 -11.29 4.52 -17.16
C PHE A 85 -11.26 2.99 -17.24
N TRP A 86 -12.40 2.36 -17.50
CA TRP A 86 -12.49 0.90 -17.48
C TRP A 86 -11.63 0.24 -18.54
N ASN A 87 -11.51 0.83 -19.73
CA ASN A 87 -10.62 0.36 -20.78
C ASN A 87 -9.15 0.45 -20.33
N ALA A 88 -8.73 1.56 -19.72
CA ALA A 88 -7.39 1.73 -19.18
C ALA A 88 -7.11 0.74 -18.04
N PHE A 89 -8.04 0.63 -17.07
CA PHE A 89 -7.95 -0.28 -15.94
C PHE A 89 -7.77 -1.73 -16.40
N TRP A 90 -8.64 -2.21 -17.29
CA TRP A 90 -8.52 -3.58 -17.78
C TRP A 90 -7.27 -3.83 -18.62
N THR A 91 -6.76 -2.82 -19.33
CA THR A 91 -5.48 -2.93 -20.03
C THR A 91 -4.34 -3.22 -19.06
N VAL A 92 -4.29 -2.51 -17.92
CA VAL A 92 -3.30 -2.75 -16.86
C VAL A 92 -3.50 -4.14 -16.21
N ILE A 93 -4.75 -4.56 -16.00
CA ILE A 93 -5.04 -5.87 -15.41
C ILE A 93 -4.65 -7.01 -16.35
N ASP A 94 -4.89 -6.88 -17.66
CA ASP A 94 -4.63 -7.91 -18.67
C ASP A 94 -3.14 -8.08 -19.01
N GLU A 95 -2.31 -7.08 -18.72
CA GLU A 95 -0.85 -7.19 -18.86
C GLU A 95 -0.30 -8.30 -17.95
N LYS A 96 0.46 -9.24 -18.50
CA LYS A 96 0.92 -10.43 -17.78
C LYS A 96 2.31 -10.26 -17.17
N SER A 97 3.09 -9.32 -17.68
CA SER A 97 4.50 -9.17 -17.32
C SER A 97 4.74 -7.78 -16.75
N PHE A 98 4.81 -7.69 -15.42
CA PHE A 98 5.32 -6.51 -14.76
C PHE A 98 6.53 -6.88 -13.91
N ASP A 99 7.55 -6.03 -13.98
CA ASP A 99 8.49 -5.80 -12.89
C ASP A 99 7.99 -4.66 -11.99
N ALA A 100 8.76 -4.33 -10.95
CA ALA A 100 8.35 -3.31 -9.96
C ALA A 100 8.20 -1.89 -10.57
N ILE A 101 9.01 -1.55 -11.58
CA ILE A 101 8.99 -0.22 -12.20
C ILE A 101 7.80 -0.13 -13.16
N SER A 102 7.64 -1.11 -14.04
CA SER A 102 6.57 -1.12 -15.04
C SER A 102 5.16 -1.21 -14.44
N ILE A 103 4.96 -1.92 -13.32
CA ILE A 103 3.66 -1.87 -12.61
C ILE A 103 3.43 -0.48 -12.02
N THR A 104 4.49 0.17 -11.53
CA THR A 104 4.38 1.49 -10.90
C THR A 104 3.96 2.54 -11.90
N GLU A 105 4.62 2.57 -13.06
CA GLU A 105 4.27 3.44 -14.17
C GLU A 105 2.86 3.14 -14.71
N ALA A 106 2.50 1.87 -14.86
CA ALA A 106 1.18 1.46 -15.34
C ALA A 106 0.06 1.91 -14.39
N VAL A 107 0.23 1.73 -13.08
CA VAL A 107 -0.73 2.20 -12.08
C VAL A 107 -0.80 3.73 -12.07
N ALA A 108 0.34 4.42 -12.12
CA ALA A 108 0.38 5.89 -12.15
C ALA A 108 -0.35 6.44 -13.39
N SER A 109 -0.23 5.76 -14.54
CA SER A 109 -0.90 6.15 -15.78
C SER A 109 -2.43 6.11 -15.69
N LEU A 110 -3.00 5.28 -14.79
CA LEU A 110 -4.45 5.26 -14.55
C LEU A 110 -4.97 6.59 -14.01
N GLY A 111 -4.13 7.39 -13.35
CA GLY A 111 -4.46 8.74 -12.91
C GLY A 111 -4.85 9.68 -14.05
N GLY A 112 -4.44 9.39 -15.29
CA GLY A 112 -4.89 10.14 -16.48
C GLY A 112 -6.29 9.78 -16.96
N ALA A 113 -6.88 8.69 -16.45
CA ALA A 113 -8.17 8.17 -16.89
C ALA A 113 -9.28 8.29 -15.82
N VAL A 114 -8.96 8.80 -14.63
CA VAL A 114 -9.95 9.03 -13.56
C VAL A 114 -10.73 10.33 -13.75
N ASP A 115 -11.87 10.46 -13.07
CA ASP A 115 -12.65 11.70 -13.02
C ASP A 115 -11.78 12.89 -12.57
N PRO A 116 -11.85 14.06 -13.25
CA PRO A 116 -11.15 15.27 -12.82
C PRO A 116 -11.44 15.69 -11.38
N GLN A 117 -12.63 15.39 -10.84
CA GLN A 117 -12.99 15.64 -9.44
C GLN A 117 -12.11 14.86 -8.46
N LEU A 118 -11.50 13.76 -8.88
CA LEU A 118 -10.66 12.93 -8.01
C LEU A 118 -9.47 13.73 -7.45
N LEU A 119 -8.98 14.74 -8.19
CA LEU A 119 -7.91 15.62 -7.71
C LEU A 119 -8.35 16.38 -6.45
N GLU A 120 -9.53 16.99 -6.49
CA GLU A 120 -10.07 17.75 -5.36
C GLU A 120 -10.41 16.84 -4.18
N ILE A 121 -10.99 15.67 -4.45
CA ILE A 121 -11.31 14.67 -3.42
C ILE A 121 -10.03 14.14 -2.76
N SER A 122 -8.99 13.89 -3.54
CA SER A 122 -7.69 13.41 -3.03
C SER A 122 -6.97 14.49 -2.23
N GLU A 123 -7.05 15.75 -2.64
CA GLU A 123 -6.52 16.87 -1.86
C GLU A 123 -7.26 16.99 -0.52
N ALA A 124 -8.59 16.93 -0.52
CA ALA A 124 -9.36 16.94 0.73
C ALA A 124 -8.98 15.76 1.65
N ALA A 125 -8.88 14.55 1.10
CA ALA A 125 -8.46 13.36 1.85
C ALA A 125 -7.06 13.52 2.44
N ALA A 126 -6.11 14.05 1.67
CA ALA A 126 -4.75 14.33 2.12
C ALA A 126 -4.72 15.35 3.25
N ARG A 127 -5.52 16.43 3.15
CA ARG A 127 -5.58 17.48 4.16
C ARG A 127 -6.15 16.98 5.49
N ASP A 128 -7.16 16.12 5.43
CA ASP A 128 -7.86 15.62 6.62
C ASP A 128 -7.17 14.40 7.25
N HIS A 129 -6.17 13.81 6.58
CA HIS A 129 -5.49 12.63 7.10
C HIS A 129 -4.61 12.99 8.32
N PRO A 130 -4.76 12.32 9.48
CA PRO A 130 -4.07 12.70 10.70
C PRO A 130 -2.53 12.62 10.59
N GLY A 131 -2.00 11.61 9.89
CA GLY A 131 -0.55 11.50 9.65
C GLY A 131 -0.01 12.35 8.50
N ALA A 132 -0.85 13.21 7.90
CA ALA A 132 -0.46 14.17 6.86
C ALA A 132 -0.49 15.63 7.36
N ALA A 133 -0.71 15.87 8.67
CA ALA A 133 -0.84 17.23 9.21
C ALA A 133 0.35 18.15 8.84
N SER A 134 1.57 17.61 8.84
CA SER A 134 2.78 18.33 8.40
C SER A 134 2.69 18.83 6.95
N ALA A 135 1.96 18.15 6.06
CA ALA A 135 1.81 18.55 4.65
C ALA A 135 1.11 19.89 4.46
N LEU A 136 0.31 20.31 5.44
CA LEU A 136 -0.41 21.59 5.42
C LEU A 136 0.46 22.76 5.85
N MET A 137 1.47 22.48 6.68
CA MET A 137 2.20 23.49 7.44
C MET A 137 3.64 23.66 6.98
N ARG A 138 4.25 22.61 6.43
CA ARG A 138 5.65 22.61 6.00
C ARG A 138 5.78 22.97 4.51
N PRO A 139 6.88 23.63 4.12
CA PRO A 139 7.18 23.80 2.70
C PRO A 139 7.48 22.44 2.06
N VAL A 140 7.21 22.32 0.76
CA VAL A 140 7.60 21.16 -0.05
C VAL A 140 9.12 20.96 0.07
N PRO A 141 9.60 19.76 0.44
CA PRO A 141 11.02 19.55 0.68
C PRO A 141 11.83 19.59 -0.63
N GLY A 142 13.09 20.04 -0.49
CA GLY A 142 14.07 19.96 -1.57
C GLY A 142 14.49 18.51 -1.85
N ARG A 143 15.39 18.32 -2.82
CA ARG A 143 15.98 17.01 -3.10
C ARG A 143 17.01 16.65 -2.03
N THR A 144 17.07 15.38 -1.66
CA THR A 144 18.18 14.84 -0.89
C THR A 144 19.41 14.77 -1.79
N GLN A 145 20.50 15.44 -1.39
CA GLN A 145 21.78 15.36 -2.09
C GLN A 145 22.54 14.13 -1.60
N ILE A 146 22.95 13.24 -2.51
CA ILE A 146 23.60 11.98 -2.12
C ILE A 146 24.93 12.22 -1.39
N GLU A 147 25.60 13.32 -1.71
CA GLU A 147 26.83 13.78 -1.08
C GLU A 147 26.64 14.07 0.41
N THR A 148 25.42 14.43 0.83
CA THR A 148 25.10 14.63 2.26
C THR A 148 25.03 13.32 3.05
N LEU A 149 24.91 12.19 2.34
CA LEU A 149 24.91 10.85 2.92
C LEU A 149 26.31 10.22 2.91
N GLU A 150 27.20 10.74 2.06
CA GLU A 150 28.59 10.28 1.95
C GLU A 150 29.37 10.56 3.24
N GLY A 151 30.15 9.58 3.69
CA GLY A 151 30.99 9.72 4.88
C GLY A 151 30.24 9.75 6.22
N LEU A 152 28.92 9.56 6.24
CA LEU A 152 28.17 9.38 7.48
C LEU A 152 28.61 8.11 8.24
N PRO A 153 28.45 8.08 9.58
CA PRO A 153 28.93 7.00 10.41
C PRO A 153 28.44 5.63 9.95
N GLN A 154 29.33 4.64 9.92
CA GLN A 154 28.95 3.27 9.58
C GLN A 154 27.82 2.77 10.49
N GLY A 155 26.76 2.23 9.89
CA GLY A 155 25.57 1.77 10.62
C GLY A 155 24.53 2.86 10.91
N SER A 156 24.78 4.11 10.51
CA SER A 156 23.74 5.15 10.54
C SER A 156 22.70 4.95 9.43
N LEU A 157 21.54 5.59 9.56
CA LEU A 157 20.49 5.60 8.55
C LEU A 157 21.00 6.13 7.21
N GLY A 158 21.67 7.28 7.23
CA GLY A 158 22.17 7.89 6.00
C GLY A 158 23.27 7.07 5.32
N HIS A 159 24.18 6.44 6.10
CA HIS A 159 25.16 5.51 5.53
C HIS A 159 24.48 4.31 4.85
N ARG A 160 23.42 3.75 5.47
CA ARG A 160 22.68 2.62 4.91
C ARG A 160 21.92 3.00 3.65
N LEU A 161 21.29 4.17 3.64
CA LEU A 161 20.61 4.70 2.46
C LEU A 161 21.61 4.95 1.32
N HIS A 162 22.76 5.56 1.60
CA HIS A 162 23.84 5.73 0.62
C HIS A 162 24.28 4.40 0.01
N GLN A 163 24.49 3.36 0.83
CA GLN A 163 24.84 2.02 0.34
C GLN A 163 23.75 1.44 -0.58
N MET A 164 22.48 1.52 -0.20
CA MET A 164 21.38 1.03 -1.03
C MET A 164 21.35 1.69 -2.42
N VAL A 165 21.56 3.00 -2.47
CA VAL A 165 21.53 3.76 -3.71
C VAL A 165 22.73 3.41 -4.61
N VAL A 166 23.94 3.37 -4.03
CA VAL A 166 25.16 3.04 -4.76
C VAL A 166 25.20 1.59 -5.22
N ASP A 167 24.80 0.63 -4.37
CA ASP A 167 24.87 -0.80 -4.67
C ASP A 167 23.84 -1.20 -5.75
N ASN A 168 22.66 -0.56 -5.76
CA ASN A 168 21.62 -0.84 -6.75
C ASN A 168 21.70 0.04 -8.00
N GLY A 169 22.45 1.14 -7.95
CA GLY A 169 22.66 2.05 -9.09
C GLY A 169 21.40 2.80 -9.53
N TYR A 170 20.48 3.07 -8.60
CA TYR A 170 19.23 3.81 -8.86
C TYR A 170 19.28 5.21 -8.25
N ASP A 171 18.31 6.05 -8.60
CA ASP A 171 18.15 7.38 -7.99
C ASP A 171 17.41 7.28 -6.64
N LEU A 172 17.65 8.24 -5.74
CA LEU A 172 16.94 8.38 -4.46
C LEU A 172 15.41 8.59 -4.63
N GLU A 173 14.99 9.01 -5.82
CA GLU A 173 13.60 9.18 -6.21
C GLU A 173 13.35 8.34 -7.46
N VAL A 174 12.49 7.34 -7.33
CA VAL A 174 12.22 6.38 -8.42
C VAL A 174 11.48 6.98 -9.62
N LEU A 175 10.83 8.14 -9.43
CA LEU A 175 10.15 8.89 -10.50
C LEU A 175 10.70 10.30 -10.60
N ASP A 176 10.83 10.80 -11.82
CA ASP A 176 11.13 12.20 -12.11
C ASP A 176 9.91 13.07 -11.74
N ARG A 177 10.04 13.82 -10.63
CA ARG A 177 8.99 14.68 -10.08
C ARG A 177 8.57 15.82 -11.02
N GLU A 178 9.45 16.25 -11.93
CA GLU A 178 9.14 17.25 -12.94
C GLU A 178 8.38 16.62 -14.11
N ALA A 179 8.78 15.43 -14.56
CA ALA A 179 8.10 14.70 -15.62
C ALA A 179 6.65 14.36 -15.26
N ILE A 180 6.40 13.99 -14.01
CA ILE A 180 5.04 13.70 -13.50
C ILE A 180 4.32 14.95 -12.96
N GLN A 181 4.91 16.14 -13.12
CA GLN A 181 4.29 17.44 -12.82
C GLN A 181 3.79 17.58 -11.37
N LEU A 182 4.53 17.07 -10.37
CA LEU A 182 4.11 17.21 -8.96
C LEU A 182 3.92 18.67 -8.54
N SER A 183 4.63 19.61 -9.19
CA SER A 183 4.50 21.05 -8.94
C SER A 183 3.17 21.66 -9.37
N ALA A 184 2.38 20.95 -10.19
CA ALA A 184 1.05 21.37 -10.60
C ALA A 184 -0.05 20.88 -9.63
N LEU A 185 0.30 20.02 -8.66
CA LEU A 185 -0.65 19.52 -7.68
C LEU A 185 -0.99 20.59 -6.63
N PRO A 186 -2.20 20.53 -6.03
CA PRO A 186 -2.53 21.32 -4.85
C PRO A 186 -1.57 21.05 -3.68
N GLN A 187 -1.52 21.96 -2.71
CA GLN A 187 -0.48 22.00 -1.69
C GLN A 187 -0.27 20.68 -0.94
N ALA A 188 -1.33 20.07 -0.40
CA ALA A 188 -1.17 18.87 0.43
C ALA A 188 -0.70 17.69 -0.43
N LEU A 189 -1.31 17.47 -1.59
CA LEU A 189 -0.87 16.43 -2.53
C LEU A 189 0.54 16.67 -3.06
N GLN A 190 0.92 17.90 -3.38
CA GLN A 190 2.28 18.23 -3.80
C GLN A 190 3.28 17.84 -2.72
N TYR A 191 3.06 18.29 -1.48
CA TYR A 191 3.94 17.96 -0.36
C TYR A 191 4.01 16.44 -0.15
N LEU A 192 2.85 15.78 -0.06
CA LEU A 192 2.78 14.34 0.22
C LEU A 192 3.53 13.54 -0.84
N ASN A 193 3.21 13.71 -2.12
CA ASN A 193 3.83 12.93 -3.18
C ASN A 193 5.34 13.18 -3.28
N VAL A 194 5.78 14.43 -3.12
CA VAL A 194 7.21 14.75 -3.10
C VAL A 194 7.91 14.08 -1.92
N ARG A 195 7.34 14.18 -0.70
CA ARG A 195 7.96 13.60 0.50
C ARG A 195 7.96 12.08 0.43
N ILE A 196 6.92 11.48 -0.14
CA ILE A 196 6.81 10.03 -0.34
C ILE A 196 7.90 9.54 -1.28
N LEU A 197 8.10 10.17 -2.44
CA LEU A 197 9.18 9.81 -3.35
C LEU A 197 10.55 9.89 -2.67
N GLN A 198 10.77 10.93 -1.88
CA GLN A 198 12.05 11.18 -1.21
C GLN A 198 12.32 10.20 -0.05
N MET A 199 11.28 9.73 0.66
CA MET A 199 11.40 9.00 1.93
C MET A 199 10.98 7.54 1.85
N HIS A 200 10.49 7.05 0.71
CA HIS A 200 10.01 5.67 0.57
C HIS A 200 11.04 4.63 1.05
N ASP A 201 12.29 4.72 0.58
CA ASP A 201 13.37 3.80 1.00
C ASP A 201 13.77 3.97 2.47
N VAL A 202 13.68 5.20 2.99
CA VAL A 202 13.89 5.47 4.42
C VAL A 202 12.82 4.76 5.26
N TRP A 203 11.57 4.78 4.80
CA TRP A 203 10.48 4.09 5.47
C TRP A 203 10.60 2.57 5.37
N HIS A 204 11.11 2.02 4.27
CA HIS A 204 11.50 0.61 4.21
C HIS A 204 12.46 0.26 5.35
N LEU A 205 13.57 1.00 5.44
CA LEU A 205 14.61 0.77 6.44
C LEU A 205 14.09 0.88 7.88
N VAL A 206 13.37 1.94 8.19
CA VAL A 206 12.98 2.27 9.57
C VAL A 206 11.73 1.51 9.99
N ALA A 207 10.72 1.36 9.14
CA ALA A 207 9.53 0.57 9.45
C ALA A 207 9.77 -0.94 9.30
N GLY A 208 10.92 -1.38 8.79
CA GLY A 208 11.34 -2.79 8.81
C GLY A 208 10.80 -3.62 7.64
N TYR A 209 10.56 -2.99 6.51
CA TYR A 209 10.26 -3.65 5.25
C TYR A 209 11.56 -3.96 4.49
N GLU A 210 11.49 -4.94 3.60
CA GLU A 210 12.58 -5.33 2.70
C GLU A 210 12.14 -4.93 1.30
N THR A 211 13.04 -4.86 0.33
CA THR A 211 12.74 -4.48 -1.06
C THR A 211 12.24 -5.67 -1.90
N SER A 212 11.49 -6.58 -1.28
CA SER A 212 10.80 -7.68 -1.98
C SER A 212 9.46 -7.17 -2.51
N GLY A 213 8.97 -7.70 -3.63
CA GLY A 213 7.64 -7.39 -4.17
C GLY A 213 6.50 -7.69 -3.18
N SER A 214 6.69 -8.60 -2.23
CA SER A 214 5.70 -8.81 -1.16
C SER A 214 5.71 -7.63 -0.18
N HIS A 215 6.89 -7.18 0.21
CA HIS A 215 7.03 -6.05 1.10
C HIS A 215 6.76 -4.71 0.40
N GLU A 216 6.86 -4.60 -0.92
CA GLU A 216 6.36 -3.44 -1.69
C GLU A 216 4.82 -3.32 -1.60
N ILE A 217 4.12 -4.45 -1.63
CA ILE A 217 2.69 -4.48 -1.38
C ILE A 217 2.37 -4.12 0.07
N ALA A 218 3.13 -4.69 1.01
CA ALA A 218 2.93 -4.44 2.43
C ALA A 218 3.17 -2.95 2.75
N ILE A 219 4.28 -2.36 2.28
CA ILE A 219 4.59 -0.96 2.52
C ILE A 219 3.55 -0.05 1.85
N SER A 220 2.99 -0.42 0.70
CA SER A 220 1.89 0.34 0.10
C SER A 220 0.67 0.44 1.03
N ALA A 221 0.30 -0.66 1.70
CA ALA A 221 -0.76 -0.64 2.71
C ALA A 221 -0.38 0.18 3.96
N PHE A 222 0.88 0.10 4.40
CA PHE A 222 1.42 0.91 5.49
C PHE A 222 1.38 2.41 5.17
N GLN A 223 1.82 2.81 3.98
CA GLN A 223 1.82 4.19 3.48
C GLN A 223 0.39 4.75 3.38
N LEU A 224 -0.55 3.95 2.87
CA LEU A 224 -1.96 4.32 2.85
C LEU A 224 -2.50 4.59 4.27
N ALA A 225 -2.12 3.77 5.26
CA ALA A 225 -2.52 3.95 6.66
C ALA A 225 -1.87 5.18 7.32
N GLN A 226 -0.63 5.50 6.96
CA GLN A 226 0.15 6.57 7.56
C GLN A 226 -0.24 7.95 7.04
N PHE A 227 -0.53 8.09 5.75
CA PHE A 227 -0.74 9.42 5.15
C PHE A 227 -1.76 9.44 4.00
N GLY A 228 -2.62 8.42 3.89
CA GLY A 228 -3.73 8.44 2.92
C GLY A 228 -3.30 8.49 1.45
N HIS A 229 -2.13 7.94 1.13
CA HIS A 229 -1.55 8.02 -0.22
C HIS A 229 -2.44 7.38 -1.28
N ASN A 230 -3.06 8.21 -2.12
CA ASN A 230 -4.03 7.73 -3.11
C ASN A 230 -3.40 6.76 -4.12
N TYR A 231 -2.16 6.99 -4.58
CA TYR A 231 -1.47 6.05 -5.45
C TYR A 231 -1.31 4.66 -4.79
N SER A 232 -0.99 4.59 -3.49
CA SER A 232 -0.94 3.31 -2.78
C SER A 232 -2.30 2.60 -2.76
N ALA A 233 -3.42 3.33 -2.68
CA ALA A 233 -4.76 2.74 -2.82
C ALA A 233 -4.99 2.16 -4.22
N MET A 234 -4.63 2.90 -5.27
CA MET A 234 -4.73 2.45 -6.67
C MET A 234 -3.88 1.20 -6.92
N PHE A 235 -2.63 1.21 -6.41
CA PHE A 235 -1.71 0.09 -6.51
C PHE A 235 -2.29 -1.17 -5.84
N LEU A 236 -2.81 -1.06 -4.62
CA LEU A 236 -3.42 -2.17 -3.90
C LEU A 236 -4.66 -2.71 -4.64
N ALA A 237 -5.50 -1.83 -5.19
CA ALA A 237 -6.66 -2.23 -5.99
C ALA A 237 -6.25 -3.06 -7.23
N VAL A 238 -5.22 -2.61 -7.95
CA VAL A 238 -4.67 -3.31 -9.11
C VAL A 238 -4.06 -4.66 -8.72
N VAL A 239 -3.21 -4.70 -7.71
CA VAL A 239 -2.57 -5.94 -7.24
C VAL A 239 -3.60 -6.97 -6.77
N LEU A 240 -4.63 -6.54 -6.04
CA LEU A 240 -5.73 -7.41 -5.61
C LEU A 240 -6.53 -7.94 -6.79
N MET A 241 -6.86 -7.10 -7.77
CA MET A 241 -7.60 -7.52 -8.97
C MET A 241 -6.78 -8.53 -9.80
N LYS A 242 -5.48 -8.27 -10.01
CA LYS A 242 -4.59 -9.20 -10.70
C LYS A 242 -4.47 -10.53 -9.95
N SER A 243 -4.40 -10.50 -8.61
CA SER A 243 -4.42 -11.72 -7.80
C SER A 243 -5.73 -12.49 -7.97
N HIS A 244 -6.88 -11.80 -7.96
CA HIS A 244 -8.19 -12.43 -8.15
C HIS A 244 -8.31 -13.13 -9.51
N GLN A 245 -7.85 -12.50 -10.60
CA GLN A 245 -7.96 -13.07 -11.93
C GLN A 245 -6.96 -14.19 -12.20
N ASN A 246 -5.69 -13.98 -11.81
CA ASN A 246 -4.61 -14.86 -12.24
C ASN A 246 -4.27 -15.95 -11.21
N GLN A 247 -4.44 -15.65 -9.91
CA GLN A 247 -4.04 -16.53 -8.81
C GLN A 247 -4.99 -16.42 -7.60
N PRO A 248 -6.30 -16.71 -7.75
CA PRO A 248 -7.29 -16.52 -6.68
C PRO A 248 -6.98 -17.28 -5.39
N GLN A 249 -6.22 -18.39 -5.48
CA GLN A 249 -5.72 -19.15 -4.34
C GLN A 249 -4.75 -18.36 -3.44
N GLY A 250 -4.04 -17.37 -3.99
CA GLY A 250 -3.10 -16.51 -3.27
C GLY A 250 -3.76 -15.29 -2.62
N PHE A 251 -4.99 -14.96 -3.00
CA PHE A 251 -5.71 -13.77 -2.55
C PHE A 251 -5.77 -13.66 -1.01
N GLY A 252 -6.06 -14.77 -0.33
CA GLY A 252 -6.14 -14.76 1.14
C GLY A 252 -4.82 -14.45 1.84
N LEU A 253 -3.69 -14.84 1.25
CA LEU A 253 -2.36 -14.53 1.77
C LEU A 253 -2.00 -13.06 1.50
N LEU A 254 -2.33 -12.57 0.31
CA LEU A 254 -2.18 -11.17 -0.05
C LEU A 254 -2.99 -10.25 0.88
N MET A 255 -4.25 -10.60 1.15
CA MET A 255 -5.08 -9.88 2.12
C MET A 255 -4.52 -9.93 3.54
N GLN A 256 -3.98 -11.07 3.98
CA GLN A 256 -3.30 -11.17 5.27
C GLN A 256 -2.12 -10.20 5.35
N LEU A 257 -1.28 -10.14 4.32
CA LEU A 257 -0.14 -9.23 4.23
C LEU A 257 -0.57 -7.76 4.31
N ILE A 258 -1.55 -7.38 3.47
CA ILE A 258 -2.09 -6.02 3.39
C ILE A 258 -2.71 -5.60 4.74
N THR A 259 -3.50 -6.45 5.36
CA THR A 259 -4.20 -6.12 6.62
C THR A 259 -3.24 -6.04 7.81
N GLU A 260 -2.21 -6.88 7.87
CA GLU A 260 -1.13 -6.77 8.87
C GLU A 260 -0.33 -5.48 8.70
N ALA A 261 0.02 -5.11 7.46
CA ALA A 261 0.79 -3.90 7.19
C ALA A 261 -0.03 -2.62 7.35
N TRP A 262 -1.32 -2.66 7.03
CA TRP A 262 -2.28 -1.62 7.37
C TRP A 262 -2.31 -1.38 8.87
N LEU A 263 -2.53 -2.43 9.66
CA LEU A 263 -2.55 -2.33 11.12
C LEU A 263 -1.23 -1.78 11.68
N HIS A 264 -0.09 -2.26 11.15
CA HIS A 264 1.21 -1.74 11.49
C HIS A 264 1.32 -0.23 11.23
N GLY A 265 0.81 0.24 10.08
CA GLY A 265 0.73 1.66 9.78
C GLY A 265 -0.19 2.42 10.73
N ARG A 266 -1.36 1.87 11.11
CA ARG A 266 -2.26 2.51 12.08
C ARG A 266 -1.65 2.62 13.49
N GLU A 267 -0.80 1.67 13.87
CA GLU A 267 -0.14 1.61 15.18
C GLU A 267 1.21 2.37 15.22
N THR A 268 1.75 2.76 14.06
CA THR A 268 3.04 3.46 13.97
C THR A 268 2.86 4.98 14.14
N PRO A 269 3.68 5.66 14.96
CA PRO A 269 3.66 7.13 15.04
C PRO A 269 3.89 7.80 13.68
N ALA A 270 3.30 8.98 13.48
CA ALA A 270 3.27 9.64 12.17
C ALA A 270 4.68 9.91 11.62
N LEU A 271 5.08 9.14 10.60
CA LEU A 271 6.42 9.23 10.01
C LEU A 271 6.65 10.53 9.24
N MET A 272 5.59 11.20 8.82
CA MET A 272 5.67 12.48 8.10
C MET A 272 6.14 13.64 8.98
N ASP A 273 5.96 13.52 10.30
CA ASP A 273 6.32 14.56 11.26
C ASP A 273 7.82 14.53 11.61
N ILE A 274 8.50 13.43 11.32
CA ILE A 274 9.92 13.24 11.60
C ILE A 274 10.77 14.11 10.64
N GLU A 275 11.68 14.88 11.23
CA GLU A 275 12.73 15.63 10.52
C GLU A 275 13.86 14.67 10.09
N TRP A 276 13.58 13.82 9.09
CA TRP A 276 14.45 12.72 8.65
C TRP A 276 15.89 13.16 8.37
N GLU A 277 16.08 14.35 7.84
CA GLU A 277 17.38 14.92 7.54
C GLU A 277 18.28 15.10 8.77
N GLN A 278 17.68 15.30 9.95
CA GLN A 278 18.42 15.37 11.21
C GLN A 278 18.79 13.99 11.77
N GLU A 279 18.19 12.93 11.21
CA GLU A 279 18.39 11.55 11.66
C GLU A 279 19.43 10.77 10.84
N TRP A 280 19.94 11.33 9.74
CA TRP A 280 20.98 10.69 8.92
C TRP A 280 22.19 10.15 9.71
N PRO A 281 22.72 10.86 10.73
CA PRO A 281 23.86 10.37 11.50
C PRO A 281 23.50 9.28 12.53
N ASN A 282 22.22 9.05 12.81
CA ASN A 282 21.75 8.15 13.87
C ASN A 282 21.50 6.74 13.34
N SER A 283 21.62 5.71 14.20
CA SER A 283 21.31 4.33 13.81
C SER A 283 19.79 4.11 13.74
N ILE A 284 19.35 3.18 12.88
CA ILE A 284 17.93 2.83 12.75
C ILE A 284 17.33 2.37 14.09
N GLU A 285 18.08 1.64 14.91
CA GLU A 285 17.64 1.19 16.23
C GLU A 285 17.41 2.38 17.18
N SER A 286 18.30 3.39 17.14
CA SER A 286 18.15 4.59 17.95
C SER A 286 16.95 5.43 17.53
N ILE A 287 16.69 5.53 16.22
CA ILE A 287 15.54 6.22 15.64
C ILE A 287 14.24 5.50 16.05
N ARG A 288 14.19 4.18 15.88
CA ARG A 288 13.05 3.36 16.32
C ARG A 288 12.73 3.57 17.78
N LYS A 289 13.75 3.56 18.64
CA LYS A 289 13.57 3.82 20.07
C LYS A 289 13.11 5.25 20.36
N LYS A 290 13.66 6.25 19.66
CA LYS A 290 13.34 7.67 19.85
C LYS A 290 11.89 7.97 19.50
N TYR A 291 11.38 7.39 18.42
CA TYR A 291 10.06 7.67 17.87
C TYR A 291 9.03 6.56 18.14
N ASP A 292 9.34 5.58 18.99
CA ASP A 292 8.49 4.41 19.28
C ASP A 292 8.01 3.65 18.03
N ILE A 293 8.90 3.50 17.04
CA ILE A 293 8.62 2.77 15.80
C ILE A 293 8.96 1.30 16.02
N ARG A 294 7.95 0.45 15.94
CA ARG A 294 8.14 -1.00 15.93
C ARG A 294 8.46 -1.45 14.51
N PRO A 295 9.37 -2.40 14.29
CA PRO A 295 9.59 -2.95 12.96
C PRO A 295 8.42 -3.86 12.56
N TYR A 296 8.09 -3.87 11.27
CA TYR A 296 7.07 -4.71 10.69
C TYR A 296 7.38 -6.19 10.94
N ALA A 297 6.37 -6.92 11.41
CA ALA A 297 6.44 -8.35 11.62
C ALA A 297 5.18 -9.01 11.05
N SER A 298 5.37 -9.90 10.07
CA SER A 298 4.29 -10.67 9.44
C SER A 298 4.37 -12.13 9.84
N VAL A 299 3.21 -12.80 9.84
CA VAL A 299 3.16 -14.28 9.87
C VAL A 299 3.71 -14.90 8.59
N LEU A 300 3.73 -14.13 7.51
CA LEU A 300 4.15 -14.54 6.18
C LEU A 300 5.66 -14.32 5.98
N PRO A 301 6.29 -15.10 5.09
CA PRO A 301 7.69 -14.88 4.75
C PRO A 301 7.86 -13.58 3.96
N ARG A 302 9.03 -12.94 4.14
CA ARG A 302 9.33 -11.61 3.60
C ARG A 302 9.32 -11.54 2.08
N ASN A 303 9.69 -12.63 1.39
CA ASN A 303 9.82 -12.74 -0.06
C ASN A 303 8.79 -13.72 -0.66
N LEU A 304 7.55 -13.65 -0.19
CA LEU A 304 6.46 -14.54 -0.55
C LEU A 304 6.28 -14.68 -2.08
N LEU A 305 6.19 -13.57 -2.81
CA LEU A 305 5.98 -13.56 -4.26
C LEU A 305 7.19 -14.11 -5.05
N GLU A 306 8.40 -13.76 -4.64
CA GLU A 306 9.64 -14.23 -5.27
C GLU A 306 9.81 -15.73 -5.12
N ILE A 307 9.45 -16.29 -3.97
CA ILE A 307 9.53 -17.74 -3.75
C ILE A 307 8.56 -18.48 -4.69
N LEU A 308 7.38 -17.90 -4.94
CA LEU A 308 6.38 -18.45 -5.85
C LEU A 308 6.84 -18.35 -7.32
N SER A 309 7.66 -17.36 -7.69
CA SER A 309 8.13 -17.13 -9.06
C SER A 309 9.53 -17.69 -9.38
N GLY A 310 10.44 -17.85 -8.41
CA GLY A 310 11.87 -18.16 -8.68
C GLY A 310 12.69 -18.51 -7.44
N THR A 311 13.06 -19.80 -7.22
CA THR A 311 14.22 -20.28 -6.41
C THR A 311 14.24 -21.82 -6.17
N SER A 312 15.32 -22.34 -5.55
CA SER A 312 15.63 -23.77 -5.32
C SER A 312 14.48 -24.66 -4.80
N PHE A 313 14.39 -25.88 -5.35
CA PHE A 313 13.32 -26.86 -5.08
C PHE A 313 13.07 -27.15 -3.58
N TRP A 314 14.12 -27.26 -2.77
CA TRP A 314 14.00 -27.64 -1.36
C TRP A 314 13.54 -26.48 -0.46
N GLN A 315 13.99 -25.26 -0.75
CA GLN A 315 13.49 -24.04 -0.10
C GLN A 315 12.02 -23.83 -0.47
N ARG A 316 11.67 -24.05 -1.75
CA ARG A 316 10.28 -24.05 -2.22
C ARG A 316 9.42 -25.08 -1.49
N LEU A 317 9.87 -26.33 -1.32
CA LEU A 317 9.02 -27.39 -0.77
C LEU A 317 8.58 -27.10 0.69
N GLY A 318 9.53 -26.74 1.56
CA GLY A 318 9.21 -26.44 2.97
C GLY A 318 8.31 -25.20 3.13
N LEU A 319 8.55 -24.16 2.34
CA LEU A 319 7.74 -22.95 2.34
C LEU A 319 6.39 -23.16 1.68
N VAL A 320 6.28 -23.89 0.57
CA VAL A 320 5.00 -24.27 -0.05
C VAL A 320 4.14 -25.08 0.92
N ILE A 321 4.73 -25.98 1.71
CA ILE A 321 4.02 -26.69 2.77
C ILE A 321 3.54 -25.72 3.84
N LYS A 322 4.40 -24.81 4.33
CA LYS A 322 4.04 -23.80 5.34
C LYS A 322 2.95 -22.85 4.84
N MET A 323 3.05 -22.36 3.61
CA MET A 323 2.09 -21.47 2.96
C MET A 323 0.78 -22.19 2.67
N GLY A 324 0.84 -23.43 2.19
CA GLY A 324 -0.34 -24.28 2.02
C GLY A 324 -1.04 -24.55 3.35
N TRP A 325 -0.28 -24.72 4.43
CA TRP A 325 -0.82 -24.85 5.79
C TRP A 325 -1.48 -23.55 6.26
N MET A 326 -0.82 -22.40 6.10
CA MET A 326 -1.38 -21.08 6.44
C MET A 326 -2.66 -20.78 5.65
N ALA A 327 -2.63 -20.98 4.33
CA ALA A 327 -3.80 -20.80 3.48
C ALA A 327 -4.95 -21.72 3.90
N ARG A 328 -4.68 -22.98 4.30
CA ARG A 328 -5.70 -23.88 4.85
C ARG A 328 -6.26 -23.36 6.18
N ARG A 329 -5.42 -22.80 7.07
CA ARG A 329 -5.88 -22.21 8.33
C ARG A 329 -6.79 -21.01 8.10
N LEU A 330 -6.40 -20.11 7.19
CA LEU A 330 -7.24 -18.98 6.77
C LEU A 330 -8.58 -19.47 6.20
N ARG A 331 -8.57 -20.51 5.36
CA ARG A 331 -9.79 -21.13 4.83
C ARG A 331 -10.70 -21.72 5.90
N ARG A 332 -10.15 -22.12 7.05
CA ARG A 332 -10.91 -22.56 8.24
C ARG A 332 -11.39 -21.39 9.11
N GLY A 333 -11.16 -20.14 8.70
CA GLY A 333 -11.53 -18.94 9.45
C GLY A 333 -10.58 -18.59 10.59
N GLU A 334 -9.44 -19.28 10.73
CA GLU A 334 -8.52 -19.05 11.85
C GLU A 334 -7.83 -17.68 11.76
N TYR A 335 -7.53 -17.08 12.91
CA TYR A 335 -6.69 -15.89 13.00
C TYR A 335 -5.22 -16.30 13.08
N LEU A 336 -4.41 -15.75 12.17
CA LEU A 336 -2.97 -15.87 12.22
C LEU A 336 -2.42 -14.67 13.01
N GLN A 337 -1.48 -14.93 13.91
CA GLN A 337 -0.81 -13.90 14.71
C GLN A 337 0.69 -14.05 14.55
N SER A 338 1.40 -12.95 14.33
CA SER A 338 2.86 -12.95 14.38
C SER A 338 3.30 -13.23 15.81
N ALA A 339 4.37 -14.02 15.96
CA ALA A 339 5.05 -14.11 17.25
C ALA A 339 5.71 -12.75 17.47
N VAL A 340 5.26 -12.03 18.50
CA VAL A 340 5.79 -10.73 18.91
C VAL A 340 7.28 -10.81 19.19
#